data_AF-A0AAD4LRI2-F1
#
_entry.id   AF-A0AAD4LRI2-F1
#
_cell.length_a   1.000
_cell.length_b   1.000
_cell.length_c   1.000
_cell.angle_alpha   90.00
_cell.angle_beta   90.00
_cell.angle_gamma   90.00
#
_symmetry.space_group_name_H-M   'P 1'
#
loop_
_entity.id
_entity.type
_entity.pdbx_description
1 polymer ?
#
loop_
_entity_poly.entity_id
_entity_poly.type
_entity_poly.pdbx_seq_one_letter_code
_entity_poly.pdbx_strand_id
1 'polypeptide(L)'
;MATPKANNSSFARRKAFAIKHQEAEPLTRRDLQHDFLRHVFASQERVFTDPTLSSTKGNDSPSTATFRDLYVHALMSSPRCSKALREKMVETPDFATDFAKISLLANVGRVNTTMTFLPEMRTALRTYHPVPSLQKADANLQDAPRIKNILKACSLKNEATTSMPVTPMELCTRAATGIVPSTSIVNLLFVLSNHFTAVARQHFGRPDVDFLDLFLPVKLSSLSRARAFLWLAFHYHEAPTANPFGGPHARQRPGLVPELVPLTDEEFELENVDPEDERDYAAKMTKLRIEFLAKNARASEGQNPPGKKSAARSKGRALSPDRSVLAKRARSDPDSAPEDGKVRDADLLGRPTQRRKSDHSKSFKLPRTLSESSAPRASNRQPNIVHRSILQQAWHVVTTVDAFFDSDEEDMDESARHAYTMRLQVLNDFHQDINTSIRSRQWRRASAS
;
A
#
# COMPACT_ATOMS: atom_id res chain seq x y z
N MET A 1 -29.56 -24.33 5.26
CA MET A 1 -28.13 -24.01 5.47
C MET A 1 -27.88 -22.62 4.91
N ALA A 2 -27.58 -21.65 5.77
CA ALA A 2 -27.32 -20.28 5.34
C ALA A 2 -25.85 -20.17 4.90
N THR A 3 -25.62 -19.96 3.60
CA THR A 3 -24.33 -19.55 3.07
C THR A 3 -23.93 -18.20 3.66
N PRO A 4 -22.72 -18.03 4.21
CA PRO A 4 -22.29 -16.72 4.67
C PRO A 4 -22.16 -15.79 3.46
N LYS A 5 -22.96 -14.72 3.43
CA LYS A 5 -22.82 -13.63 2.47
C LYS A 5 -21.46 -12.97 2.71
N ALA A 6 -20.47 -13.24 1.85
CA ALA A 6 -19.20 -12.52 1.83
C ALA A 6 -19.43 -11.09 1.33
N ASN A 7 -19.93 -10.23 2.21
CA ASN A 7 -20.06 -8.80 1.96
C ASN A 7 -18.70 -8.14 2.25
N ASN A 8 -17.64 -8.57 1.53
CA ASN A 8 -16.37 -7.86 1.57
C ASN A 8 -16.50 -6.65 0.65
N SER A 9 -16.58 -5.45 1.25
CA SER A 9 -16.49 -4.22 0.46
C SER A 9 -15.23 -4.26 -0.40
N SER A 10 -15.32 -3.79 -1.65
CA SER A 10 -14.18 -3.75 -2.58
C SER A 10 -12.95 -3.05 -1.98
N PHE A 11 -13.19 -2.09 -1.08
CA PHE A 11 -12.17 -1.42 -0.29
C PHE A 11 -11.45 -2.36 0.70
N ALA A 12 -12.19 -3.19 1.45
CA ALA A 12 -11.59 -4.17 2.36
C ALA A 12 -10.75 -5.20 1.60
N ARG A 13 -11.25 -5.64 0.43
CA ARG A 13 -10.53 -6.54 -0.47
C ARG A 13 -9.21 -5.94 -0.94
N ARG A 14 -9.18 -4.68 -1.38
CA ARG A 14 -7.92 -3.99 -1.73
C ARG A 14 -6.97 -3.82 -0.54
N LYS A 15 -7.49 -3.51 0.66
CA LYS A 15 -6.65 -3.39 1.86
C LYS A 15 -6.00 -4.72 2.28
N ALA A 16 -6.65 -5.84 1.97
CA ALA A 16 -6.11 -7.18 2.18
C ALA A 16 -5.19 -7.64 1.04
N PHE A 17 -5.25 -6.98 -0.12
CA PHE A 17 -4.47 -7.34 -1.31
C PHE A 17 -2.99 -6.99 -1.20
N ALA A 18 -2.62 -5.90 -0.53
CA ALA A 18 -1.22 -5.50 -0.37
C ALA A 18 -0.44 -6.46 0.55
N ILE A 19 0.81 -6.78 0.19
CA ILE A 19 1.73 -7.55 1.02
C ILE A 19 2.02 -6.78 2.31
N LYS A 20 2.03 -7.48 3.45
CA LYS A 20 2.28 -6.92 4.78
C LYS A 20 3.32 -7.77 5.49
N HIS A 21 4.56 -7.35 5.41
CA HIS A 21 5.71 -8.00 6.05
C HIS A 21 6.27 -7.09 7.13
N GLN A 22 7.00 -7.70 8.07
CA GLN A 22 7.76 -6.96 9.08
C GLN A 22 9.05 -6.39 8.49
N GLU A 23 9.65 -5.40 9.15
CA GLU A 23 10.93 -4.81 8.72
C GLU A 23 11.99 -5.90 8.51
N ALA A 24 12.71 -5.81 7.39
CA ALA A 24 13.75 -6.73 6.95
C ALA A 24 13.30 -8.15 6.57
N GLU A 25 12.00 -8.46 6.62
CA GLU A 25 11.46 -9.73 6.14
C GLU A 25 11.47 -9.77 4.60
N PRO A 26 12.03 -10.83 3.98
CA PRO A 26 12.15 -10.94 2.53
C PRO A 26 10.79 -11.08 1.83
N LEU A 27 10.74 -10.68 0.56
CA LEU A 27 9.65 -11.04 -0.34
C LEU A 27 10.01 -12.31 -1.09
N THR A 28 9.33 -13.39 -0.75
CA THR A 28 9.52 -14.71 -1.34
C THR A 28 8.89 -14.80 -2.72
N ARG A 29 9.26 -15.82 -3.49
CA ARG A 29 8.55 -16.16 -4.73
C ARG A 29 7.05 -16.36 -4.51
N ARG A 30 6.65 -16.93 -3.38
CA ARG A 30 5.23 -17.12 -3.01
C ARG A 30 4.52 -15.78 -2.77
N ASP A 31 5.18 -14.77 -2.21
CA ASP A 31 4.54 -13.46 -2.00
C ASP A 31 4.28 -12.73 -3.32
N LEU A 32 5.25 -12.83 -4.23
CA LEU A 32 5.26 -12.18 -5.54
C LEU A 32 4.44 -12.93 -6.59
N GLN A 33 4.16 -14.21 -6.36
CA GLN A 33 3.66 -15.13 -7.39
C GLN A 33 4.62 -15.16 -8.58
N HIS A 34 5.90 -15.45 -8.29
CA HIS A 34 7.00 -15.40 -9.25
C HIS A 34 6.76 -16.25 -10.50
N ASP A 35 6.22 -17.45 -10.38
CA ASP A 35 6.01 -18.34 -11.53
C ASP A 35 4.92 -17.79 -12.47
N PHE A 36 3.86 -17.19 -11.91
CA PHE A 36 2.86 -16.46 -12.68
C PHE A 36 3.50 -15.28 -13.43
N LEU A 37 4.29 -14.45 -12.74
CA LEU A 37 4.99 -13.33 -13.36
C LEU A 37 5.97 -13.81 -14.44
N ARG A 38 6.65 -14.93 -14.21
CA ARG A 38 7.55 -15.54 -15.19
C ARG A 38 6.80 -15.93 -16.45
N HIS A 39 5.64 -16.57 -16.35
CA HIS A 39 4.83 -16.92 -17.52
C HIS A 39 4.30 -15.68 -18.27
N VAL A 40 3.89 -14.64 -17.55
CA VAL A 40 3.45 -13.37 -18.17
C VAL A 40 4.58 -12.70 -18.95
N PHE A 41 5.77 -12.59 -18.36
CA PHE A 41 6.90 -11.88 -18.98
C PHE A 41 7.74 -12.74 -19.93
N ALA A 42 7.59 -14.08 -19.92
CA ALA A 42 8.23 -14.99 -20.87
C ALA A 42 7.39 -15.27 -22.13
N SER A 43 6.14 -14.79 -22.17
CA SER A 43 5.25 -14.86 -23.34
C SER A 43 5.94 -14.27 -24.58
N GLN A 44 5.96 -15.06 -25.67
CA GLN A 44 6.63 -14.71 -26.92
C GLN A 44 5.65 -14.16 -27.97
N GLU A 45 4.35 -14.13 -27.66
CA GLU A 45 3.32 -13.62 -28.55
C GLU A 45 3.50 -12.11 -28.80
N ARG A 46 4.00 -11.76 -30.00
CA ARG A 46 4.16 -10.38 -30.47
C ARG A 46 2.87 -9.83 -31.06
N VAL A 47 1.91 -9.58 -30.18
CA VAL A 47 0.52 -9.27 -30.56
C VAL A 47 0.02 -7.93 -30.06
N PHE A 48 0.79 -7.24 -29.21
CA PHE A 48 0.36 -5.96 -28.66
C PHE A 48 0.91 -4.79 -29.47
N THR A 49 0.07 -3.82 -29.78
CA THR A 49 0.43 -2.58 -30.47
C THR A 49 1.27 -1.69 -29.56
N ASP A 50 2.54 -1.43 -29.90
CA ASP A 50 3.42 -0.57 -29.11
C ASP A 50 3.59 0.81 -29.77
N PRO A 51 3.06 1.89 -29.16
CA PRO A 51 3.15 3.24 -29.71
C PRO A 51 4.56 3.86 -29.62
N THR A 52 5.48 3.24 -28.86
CA THR A 52 6.88 3.71 -28.73
C THR A 52 7.77 3.19 -29.86
N LEU A 53 7.44 2.02 -30.40
CA LEU A 53 8.08 1.43 -31.57
C LEU A 53 7.54 2.12 -32.82
N SER A 54 8.09 3.29 -33.16
CA SER A 54 7.67 4.01 -34.36
C SER A 54 7.82 3.10 -35.58
N SER A 55 6.80 3.07 -36.46
CA SER A 55 6.87 2.36 -37.75
C SER A 55 8.12 2.84 -38.49
N THR A 56 9.14 1.98 -38.51
CA THR A 56 10.42 2.33 -39.12
C THR A 56 10.23 2.17 -40.62
N LYS A 57 10.00 3.29 -41.31
CA LYS A 57 10.03 3.46 -42.77
C LYS A 57 9.15 2.48 -43.58
N GLY A 58 7.93 2.92 -43.89
CA GLY A 58 7.21 2.48 -45.10
C GLY A 58 6.35 1.21 -44.99
N ASN A 59 6.16 0.66 -43.78
CA ASN A 59 5.21 -0.43 -43.56
C ASN A 59 4.06 0.09 -42.68
N ASP A 60 2.85 0.14 -43.23
CA ASP A 60 1.62 0.60 -42.55
C ASP A 60 1.14 -0.37 -41.44
N SER A 61 1.91 -1.42 -41.14
CA SER A 61 1.60 -2.36 -40.07
C SER A 61 1.94 -1.76 -38.70
N PRO A 62 1.02 -1.79 -37.71
CA PRO A 62 1.32 -1.39 -36.34
C PRO A 62 2.48 -2.23 -35.80
N SER A 63 3.47 -1.58 -35.18
CA SER A 63 4.61 -2.25 -34.56
C SER A 63 4.12 -3.09 -33.38
N THR A 64 4.14 -4.42 -33.53
CA THR A 64 3.73 -5.32 -32.46
C THR A 64 4.89 -5.74 -31.56
N ALA A 65 4.59 -5.89 -30.28
CA ALA A 65 5.51 -6.26 -29.22
C ALA A 65 4.96 -7.41 -28.39
N THR A 66 5.85 -8.09 -27.65
CA THR A 66 5.45 -8.99 -26.57
C THR A 66 4.89 -8.16 -25.40
N PHE A 67 4.15 -8.78 -24.48
CA PHE A 67 3.70 -8.08 -23.25
C PHE A 67 4.89 -7.51 -22.47
N ARG A 68 5.98 -8.29 -22.36
CA ARG A 68 7.21 -7.90 -21.66
C ARG A 68 7.81 -6.65 -22.28
N ASP A 69 8.04 -6.65 -23.59
CA ASP A 69 8.66 -5.52 -24.28
C ASP A 69 7.77 -4.28 -24.22
N LEU A 70 6.45 -4.42 -24.44
CA LEU A 70 5.49 -3.33 -24.31
C LEU A 70 5.53 -2.68 -22.93
N TYR A 71 5.53 -3.49 -21.86
CA TYR A 71 5.55 -2.97 -20.49
C TYR A 71 6.88 -2.29 -20.16
N VAL A 72 8.01 -2.88 -20.59
CA VAL A 72 9.35 -2.30 -20.44
C VAL A 72 9.47 -0.97 -21.18
N HIS A 73 9.03 -0.90 -22.43
CA HIS A 73 9.07 0.33 -23.22
C HIS A 73 8.18 1.43 -22.62
N ALA A 74 7.01 1.08 -22.09
CA ALA A 74 6.15 2.03 -21.39
C ALA A 74 6.89 2.66 -20.18
N LEU A 75 7.55 1.85 -19.36
CA LEU A 75 8.35 2.35 -18.23
C LEU A 75 9.51 3.23 -18.70
N MET A 76 10.22 2.83 -19.75
CA MET A 76 11.35 3.59 -20.29
C MET A 76 10.94 4.92 -20.91
N SER A 77 9.75 4.97 -21.53
CA SER A 77 9.19 6.19 -22.13
C SER A 77 8.69 7.21 -21.11
N SER A 78 8.52 6.81 -19.85
CA SER A 78 8.09 7.72 -18.79
C SER A 78 9.08 8.88 -18.62
N PRO A 79 8.63 10.13 -18.53
CA PRO A 79 9.50 11.28 -18.27
C PRO A 79 10.10 11.25 -16.86
N ARG A 80 9.54 10.43 -15.95
CA ARG A 80 10.07 10.23 -14.59
C ARG A 80 11.05 9.06 -14.49
N CYS A 81 11.27 8.32 -15.59
CA CYS A 81 12.34 7.33 -15.67
C CYS A 81 13.67 8.05 -15.89
N SER A 82 14.60 7.91 -14.93
CA SER A 82 15.90 8.57 -15.00
C SER A 82 16.74 8.03 -16.16
N LYS A 83 17.65 8.87 -16.69
CA LYS A 83 18.57 8.47 -17.76
C LYS A 83 19.37 7.22 -17.39
N ALA A 84 19.94 7.19 -16.18
CA ALA A 84 20.71 6.06 -15.68
C ALA A 84 19.87 4.76 -15.56
N LEU A 85 18.61 4.86 -15.11
CA LEU A 85 17.73 3.69 -15.05
C LEU A 85 17.41 3.18 -16.45
N ARG A 86 17.13 4.08 -17.39
CA ARG A 86 16.86 3.73 -18.79
C ARG A 86 18.05 3.06 -19.46
N GLU A 87 19.25 3.63 -19.31
CA GLU A 87 20.50 3.05 -19.83
C GLU A 87 20.74 1.64 -19.28
N LYS A 88 20.54 1.45 -17.98
CA LYS A 88 20.65 0.14 -17.33
C LYS A 88 19.64 -0.89 -17.85
N MET A 89 18.40 -0.46 -18.11
CA MET A 89 17.38 -1.33 -18.71
C MET A 89 17.73 -1.74 -20.15
N VAL A 90 18.42 -0.88 -20.90
CA VAL A 90 18.94 -1.21 -22.24
C VAL A 90 20.12 -2.17 -22.15
N GLU A 91 21.07 -1.90 -21.25
CA GLU A 91 22.30 -2.68 -21.09
C GLU A 91 22.02 -4.09 -20.55
N THR A 92 21.10 -4.22 -19.60
CA THR A 92 20.79 -5.49 -18.92
C THR A 92 19.30 -5.84 -19.09
N PRO A 93 18.93 -6.60 -20.13
CA PRO A 93 17.54 -6.97 -20.40
C PRO A 93 16.87 -7.80 -19.29
N ASP A 94 17.65 -8.59 -18.54
CA ASP A 94 17.16 -9.35 -17.39
C ASP A 94 16.75 -8.41 -16.25
N PHE A 95 17.57 -7.38 -15.96
CA PHE A 95 17.22 -6.33 -15.01
C PHE A 95 15.96 -5.57 -15.44
N ALA A 96 15.81 -5.23 -16.74
CA ALA A 96 14.60 -4.59 -17.23
C ALA A 96 13.35 -5.44 -16.98
N THR A 97 13.47 -6.77 -17.13
CA THR A 97 12.39 -7.72 -16.89
C THR A 97 12.05 -7.81 -15.41
N ASP A 98 13.05 -7.90 -14.53
CA ASP A 98 12.83 -7.96 -13.09
C ASP A 98 12.28 -6.64 -12.53
N PHE A 99 12.76 -5.51 -13.04
CA PHE A 99 12.21 -4.19 -12.75
C PHE A 99 10.75 -4.07 -13.21
N ALA A 100 10.41 -4.61 -14.38
CA ALA A 100 9.04 -4.63 -14.89
C ALA A 100 8.11 -5.50 -14.04
N LYS A 101 8.57 -6.67 -13.56
CA LYS A 101 7.80 -7.53 -12.65
C LYS A 101 7.44 -6.83 -11.36
N ILE A 102 8.41 -6.20 -10.68
CA ILE A 102 8.11 -5.47 -9.43
C ILE A 102 7.25 -4.22 -9.69
N SER A 103 7.45 -3.56 -10.83
CA SER A 103 6.65 -2.40 -11.25
C SER A 103 5.19 -2.78 -11.50
N LEU A 104 4.95 -3.95 -12.09
CA LEU A 104 3.61 -4.48 -12.29
C LEU A 104 2.91 -4.74 -10.96
N LEU A 105 3.59 -5.37 -10.00
CA LEU A 105 3.05 -5.60 -8.65
C LEU A 105 2.75 -4.29 -7.91
N ALA A 106 3.59 -3.27 -8.06
CA ALA A 106 3.32 -1.93 -7.53
C ALA A 106 2.13 -1.26 -8.22
N ASN A 107 1.97 -1.46 -9.54
CA ASN A 107 0.88 -0.90 -10.33
C ASN A 107 -0.49 -1.43 -9.91
N VAL A 108 -0.62 -2.74 -9.74
CA VAL A 108 -1.87 -3.36 -9.27
C VAL A 108 -2.12 -3.18 -7.77
N GLY A 109 -1.13 -2.67 -7.03
CA GLY A 109 -1.22 -2.38 -5.59
C GLY A 109 -0.87 -3.56 -4.67
N ARG A 110 -0.20 -4.59 -5.20
CA ARG A 110 0.29 -5.74 -4.41
C ARG A 110 1.50 -5.35 -3.57
N VAL A 111 2.42 -4.58 -4.16
CA VAL A 111 3.56 -3.96 -3.46
C VAL A 111 3.17 -2.54 -3.05
N ASN A 112 3.31 -2.24 -1.76
CA ASN A 112 2.94 -0.94 -1.23
C ASN A 112 4.10 0.07 -1.33
N THR A 113 3.78 1.36 -1.37
CA THR A 113 4.75 2.46 -1.48
C THR A 113 5.63 2.63 -0.25
N THR A 114 5.25 2.05 0.90
CA THR A 114 6.08 2.11 2.11
C THR A 114 7.29 1.20 2.02
N MET A 115 7.31 0.25 1.08
CA MET A 115 8.36 -0.73 0.93
C MET A 115 9.55 -0.14 0.17
N THR A 116 10.76 -0.44 0.63
CA THR A 116 12.01 -0.12 -0.05
C THR A 116 12.86 -1.37 -0.22
N PHE A 117 13.60 -1.44 -1.32
CA PHE A 117 14.50 -2.54 -1.64
C PHE A 117 15.97 -2.14 -1.47
N LEU A 118 16.21 -0.98 -0.86
CA LEU A 118 17.52 -0.42 -0.55
C LEU A 118 17.84 -0.59 0.94
N PRO A 119 18.88 -1.37 1.31
CA PRO A 119 19.19 -1.65 2.71
C PRO A 119 19.69 -0.42 3.48
N GLU A 120 20.11 0.62 2.78
CA GLU A 120 20.73 1.83 3.34
C GLU A 120 19.70 2.90 3.75
N MET A 121 18.40 2.68 3.50
CA MET A 121 17.36 3.66 3.80
C MET A 121 17.23 3.93 5.30
N ARG A 122 17.38 5.20 5.68
CA ARG A 122 17.39 5.66 7.08
C ARG A 122 16.04 6.16 7.59
N THR A 123 15.04 6.29 6.71
CA THR A 123 13.77 6.91 7.06
C THR A 123 12.86 5.94 7.82
N ALA A 124 12.29 6.39 8.94
CA ALA A 124 11.41 5.57 9.79
C ALA A 124 10.04 5.24 9.14
N LEU A 125 9.69 5.94 8.05
CA LEU A 125 8.43 5.75 7.32
C LEU A 125 8.51 4.64 6.25
N ARG A 126 9.69 4.07 6.02
CA ARG A 126 9.90 3.05 5.00
C ARG A 126 10.38 1.76 5.62
N THR A 127 9.86 0.65 5.11
CA THR A 127 10.27 -0.69 5.53
C THR A 127 11.12 -1.37 4.48
N TYR A 128 12.30 -1.85 4.86
CA TYR A 128 13.21 -2.55 3.95
C TYR A 128 12.79 -4.01 3.79
N HIS A 129 12.70 -4.47 2.54
CA HIS A 129 12.44 -5.87 2.22
C HIS A 129 13.35 -6.31 1.08
N PRO A 130 14.26 -7.28 1.27
CA PRO A 130 14.98 -7.87 0.14
C PRO A 130 14.01 -8.63 -0.76
N VAL A 131 14.29 -8.66 -2.06
CA VAL A 131 13.49 -9.34 -3.09
C VAL A 131 14.40 -10.28 -3.90
N PRO A 132 14.86 -11.40 -3.30
CA PRO A 132 15.93 -12.23 -3.87
C PRO A 132 15.69 -12.65 -5.32
N SER A 133 14.46 -13.08 -5.64
CA SER A 133 14.08 -13.56 -6.97
C SER A 133 14.14 -12.51 -8.08
N LEU A 134 14.19 -11.21 -7.74
CA LEU A 134 14.24 -10.08 -8.68
C LEU A 134 15.50 -9.21 -8.53
N GLN A 135 16.42 -9.58 -7.62
CA GLN A 135 17.69 -8.86 -7.37
C GLN A 135 18.92 -9.61 -7.89
N LYS A 136 18.72 -10.60 -8.77
CA LYS A 136 19.80 -11.41 -9.34
C LYS A 136 20.64 -10.64 -10.34
N ALA A 137 19.97 -9.95 -11.26
CA ALA A 137 20.66 -9.13 -12.27
C ALA A 137 21.29 -7.88 -11.63
N ASP A 138 20.63 -7.31 -10.62
CA ASP A 138 21.16 -6.17 -9.89
C ASP A 138 20.56 -6.06 -8.48
N ALA A 139 21.41 -5.80 -7.50
CA ALA A 139 20.99 -5.68 -6.11
C ALA A 139 20.17 -4.41 -5.81
N ASN A 140 20.25 -3.37 -6.65
CA ASN A 140 19.61 -2.08 -6.45
C ASN A 140 18.35 -1.94 -7.31
N LEU A 141 17.26 -2.56 -6.85
CA LEU A 141 15.91 -2.24 -7.29
C LEU A 141 15.52 -0.86 -6.75
N GLN A 142 15.03 0.04 -7.62
CA GLN A 142 14.46 1.31 -7.17
C GLN A 142 13.34 1.06 -6.16
N ASP A 143 13.19 1.95 -5.18
CA ASP A 143 12.13 1.82 -4.18
C ASP A 143 10.71 1.97 -4.76
N ALA A 144 9.71 1.47 -4.03
CA ALA A 144 8.32 1.50 -4.47
C ALA A 144 7.77 2.92 -4.73
N PRO A 145 8.13 3.98 -3.97
CA PRO A 145 7.77 5.36 -4.30
C PRO A 145 8.28 5.81 -5.67
N ARG A 146 9.55 5.57 -6.00
CA ARG A 146 10.12 5.95 -7.30
C ARG A 146 9.48 5.18 -8.44
N ILE A 147 9.26 3.87 -8.26
CA ILE A 147 8.48 3.05 -9.21
C ILE A 147 7.10 3.66 -9.43
N LYS A 148 6.36 4.01 -8.37
CA LYS A 148 5.02 4.60 -8.51
C LYS A 148 5.03 5.95 -9.20
N ASN A 149 6.07 6.77 -9.01
CA ASN A 149 6.22 8.03 -9.72
C ASN A 149 6.46 7.82 -11.23
N ILE A 150 7.21 6.79 -11.61
CA ILE A 150 7.36 6.38 -13.02
C ILE A 150 6.01 5.94 -13.59
N LEU A 151 5.30 5.03 -12.90
CA LEU A 151 4.01 4.50 -13.33
C LEU A 151 2.95 5.59 -13.54
N LYS A 152 2.85 6.55 -12.61
CA LYS A 152 1.91 7.69 -12.72
C LYS A 152 2.16 8.58 -13.93
N ALA A 153 3.38 8.59 -14.46
CA ALA A 153 3.77 9.39 -15.61
C ALA A 153 3.80 8.56 -16.91
N CYS A 154 3.41 7.29 -16.88
CA CYS A 154 3.26 6.45 -18.08
C CYS A 154 1.92 6.73 -18.77
N SER A 155 1.90 7.72 -19.65
CA SER A 155 0.75 8.06 -20.49
C SER A 155 1.09 8.05 -21.97
N LEU A 156 0.08 7.83 -22.80
CA LEU A 156 0.20 7.96 -24.25
C LEU A 156 0.11 9.43 -24.66
N LYS A 157 0.68 9.76 -25.84
CA LYS A 157 0.64 11.14 -26.37
C LYS A 157 -0.80 11.65 -26.57
N ASN A 158 -1.70 10.78 -27.03
CA ASN A 158 -3.12 11.11 -27.26
C ASN A 158 -3.91 11.30 -25.94
N GLU A 159 -3.46 10.72 -24.83
CA GLU A 159 -4.07 10.87 -23.49
C GLU A 159 -3.72 12.21 -22.83
N ALA A 160 -2.69 12.91 -23.31
CA ALA A 160 -2.43 14.28 -22.86
C ALA A 160 -3.52 15.25 -23.37
N THR A 161 -4.11 14.96 -24.53
CA THR A 161 -5.13 15.79 -25.17
C THR A 161 -6.55 15.34 -24.85
N THR A 162 -6.79 14.03 -24.75
CA THR A 162 -8.08 13.44 -24.39
C THR A 162 -8.02 12.88 -22.98
N SER A 163 -9.06 13.04 -22.16
CA SER A 163 -9.08 12.47 -20.81
C SER A 163 -8.70 10.97 -20.79
N MET A 164 -7.83 10.60 -19.86
CA MET A 164 -7.40 9.22 -19.64
C MET A 164 -8.60 8.34 -19.24
N PRO A 165 -8.77 7.16 -19.86
CA PRO A 165 -9.88 6.27 -19.52
C PRO A 165 -9.71 5.70 -18.11
N VAL A 166 -10.80 5.66 -17.34
CA VAL A 166 -10.82 5.22 -15.93
C VAL A 166 -11.73 4.01 -15.68
N THR A 167 -12.47 3.55 -16.70
CA THR A 167 -13.34 2.37 -16.61
C THR A 167 -13.08 1.36 -17.74
N PRO A 168 -13.33 0.05 -17.53
CA PRO A 168 -13.20 -0.94 -18.59
C PRO A 168 -14.09 -0.66 -19.81
N MET A 169 -15.26 -0.05 -19.59
CA MET A 169 -16.17 0.33 -20.68
C MET A 169 -15.57 1.42 -21.57
N GLU A 170 -14.95 2.44 -20.98
CA GLU A 170 -14.25 3.49 -21.75
C GLU A 170 -13.11 2.92 -22.60
N LEU A 171 -12.37 1.93 -22.09
CA LEU A 171 -11.33 1.23 -22.86
C LEU A 171 -11.92 0.57 -24.11
N CYS A 172 -13.00 -0.19 -23.94
CA CYS A 172 -13.68 -0.84 -25.06
C CYS A 172 -14.23 0.17 -26.08
N THR A 173 -14.86 1.26 -25.61
CA THR A 173 -15.37 2.31 -26.49
C THR A 173 -14.26 2.95 -27.31
N ARG A 174 -13.12 3.28 -26.70
CA ARG A 174 -11.96 3.86 -27.41
C ARG A 174 -11.42 2.91 -28.48
N ALA A 175 -11.23 1.65 -28.13
CA ALA A 175 -10.80 0.61 -29.07
C ALA A 175 -11.79 0.46 -30.24
N ALA A 176 -13.10 0.48 -29.96
CA ALA A 176 -14.15 0.41 -30.98
C ALA A 176 -14.19 1.63 -31.91
N THR A 177 -13.78 2.82 -31.43
CA THR A 177 -13.63 4.02 -32.27
C THR A 177 -12.32 4.07 -33.07
N GLY A 178 -11.54 2.99 -33.07
CA GLY A 178 -10.27 2.88 -33.81
C GLY A 178 -9.05 3.47 -33.09
N ILE A 179 -9.17 3.83 -31.80
CA ILE A 179 -8.02 4.26 -31.00
C ILE A 179 -7.35 3.01 -30.43
N VAL A 180 -6.25 2.60 -31.07
CA VAL A 180 -5.43 1.44 -30.67
C VAL A 180 -3.98 1.89 -30.46
N PRO A 181 -3.36 1.58 -29.30
CA PRO A 181 -3.98 0.95 -28.15
C PRO A 181 -5.00 1.87 -27.46
N SER A 182 -5.96 1.28 -26.74
CA SER A 182 -7.04 2.02 -26.06
C SER A 182 -6.50 3.00 -25.01
N THR A 183 -5.40 2.63 -24.34
CA THR A 183 -4.67 3.40 -23.33
C THR A 183 -3.26 2.82 -23.14
N SER A 184 -2.41 3.45 -22.32
CA SER A 184 -1.12 2.86 -21.94
C SER A 184 -1.30 1.54 -21.20
N ILE A 185 -0.42 0.54 -21.41
CA ILE A 185 -0.51 -0.75 -20.72
C ILE A 185 -0.49 -0.59 -19.18
N VAL A 186 0.18 0.44 -18.68
CA VAL A 186 0.22 0.77 -17.25
C VAL A 186 -1.16 1.21 -16.76
N ASN A 187 -1.81 2.16 -17.45
CA ASN A 187 -3.14 2.61 -17.09
C ASN A 187 -4.19 1.50 -17.26
N LEU A 188 -4.08 0.67 -18.31
CA LEU A 188 -4.96 -0.48 -18.51
C LEU A 188 -4.98 -1.39 -17.26
N LEU A 189 -3.81 -1.82 -16.80
CA LEU A 189 -3.72 -2.69 -15.62
C LEU A 189 -4.18 -1.98 -14.34
N PHE A 190 -3.98 -0.67 -14.24
CA PHE A 190 -4.55 0.13 -13.16
C PHE A 190 -6.09 0.11 -13.21
N VAL A 191 -6.71 0.33 -14.36
CA VAL A 191 -8.18 0.26 -14.53
C VAL A 191 -8.69 -1.13 -14.18
N LEU A 192 -8.10 -2.20 -14.72
CA LEU A 192 -8.54 -3.58 -14.44
C LEU A 192 -8.44 -3.94 -12.95
N SER A 193 -7.34 -3.56 -12.28
CA SER A 193 -7.18 -3.80 -10.84
C SER A 193 -8.13 -2.96 -9.98
N ASN A 194 -8.51 -1.76 -10.42
CA ASN A 194 -9.49 -0.95 -9.71
C ASN A 194 -10.92 -1.49 -9.85
N HIS A 195 -11.23 -2.11 -10.99
CA HIS A 195 -12.55 -2.65 -11.37
C HIS A 195 -12.59 -4.18 -11.36
N PHE A 196 -11.74 -4.81 -10.54
CA PHE A 196 -11.51 -6.26 -10.54
C PHE A 196 -12.78 -7.10 -10.44
N THR A 197 -13.77 -6.70 -9.64
CA THR A 197 -15.05 -7.41 -9.51
C THR A 197 -15.92 -7.30 -10.77
N ALA A 198 -15.91 -6.16 -11.46
CA ALA A 198 -16.66 -5.98 -12.69
C ALA A 198 -16.04 -6.81 -13.83
N VAL A 199 -14.72 -6.76 -13.96
CA VAL A 199 -13.95 -7.57 -14.91
C VAL A 199 -14.20 -9.07 -14.67
N ALA A 200 -14.19 -9.50 -13.41
CA ALA A 200 -14.46 -10.89 -13.03
C ALA A 200 -15.85 -11.36 -13.46
N ARG A 201 -16.89 -10.58 -13.14
CA ARG A 201 -18.28 -10.90 -13.52
C ARG A 201 -18.46 -11.03 -15.03
N GLN A 202 -17.74 -10.23 -15.80
CA GLN A 202 -17.85 -10.23 -17.25
C GLN A 202 -17.09 -11.40 -17.90
N HIS A 203 -15.90 -11.73 -17.40
CA HIS A 203 -14.96 -12.57 -18.15
C HIS A 203 -14.61 -13.91 -17.50
N PHE A 204 -14.77 -14.09 -16.19
CA PHE A 204 -14.26 -15.28 -15.51
C PHE A 204 -15.25 -16.45 -15.56
N GLY A 205 -16.55 -16.16 -15.68
CA GLY A 205 -17.60 -17.19 -15.70
C GLY A 205 -17.70 -18.00 -14.40
N ARG A 206 -17.05 -17.55 -13.32
CA ARG A 206 -17.10 -18.13 -11.98
C ARG A 206 -17.15 -17.03 -10.91
N PRO A 207 -17.93 -17.18 -9.83
CA PRO A 207 -18.14 -16.11 -8.85
C PRO A 207 -17.07 -16.03 -7.76
N ASP A 208 -16.20 -17.03 -7.67
CA ASP A 208 -15.24 -17.24 -6.57
C ASP A 208 -13.82 -16.73 -6.86
N VAL A 209 -13.57 -16.28 -8.10
CA VAL A 209 -12.26 -15.77 -8.53
C VAL A 209 -12.44 -14.41 -9.18
N ASP A 210 -11.62 -13.44 -8.77
CA ASP A 210 -11.56 -12.10 -9.33
C ASP A 210 -10.21 -11.77 -9.99
N PHE A 211 -10.08 -10.59 -10.61
CA PHE A 211 -8.84 -10.21 -11.30
C PHE A 211 -7.62 -10.11 -10.36
N LEU A 212 -7.82 -9.74 -9.09
CA LEU A 212 -6.73 -9.66 -8.12
C LEU A 212 -6.24 -11.04 -7.68
N ASP A 213 -7.09 -12.07 -7.70
CA ASP A 213 -6.69 -13.45 -7.40
C ASP A 213 -5.61 -14.00 -8.34
N LEU A 214 -5.46 -13.41 -9.53
CA LEU A 214 -4.36 -13.75 -10.43
C LEU A 214 -2.98 -13.48 -9.81
N PHE A 215 -2.90 -12.57 -8.82
CA PHE A 215 -1.69 -12.14 -8.12
C PHE A 215 -1.60 -12.66 -6.68
N LEU A 216 -2.48 -13.57 -6.27
CA LEU A 216 -2.54 -14.13 -4.92
C LEU A 216 -2.18 -15.61 -4.90
N PRO A 217 -1.66 -16.18 -3.80
CA PRO A 217 -1.40 -17.61 -3.68
C PRO A 217 -2.72 -18.40 -3.57
N VAL A 218 -3.38 -18.59 -4.70
CA VAL A 218 -4.62 -19.38 -4.85
C VAL A 218 -4.29 -20.71 -5.55
N LYS A 219 -5.09 -21.75 -5.30
CA LYS A 219 -4.93 -23.10 -5.89
C LYS A 219 -5.34 -23.14 -7.38
N LEU A 220 -4.78 -22.24 -8.18
CA LEU A 220 -4.94 -22.16 -9.62
C LEU A 220 -3.55 -22.06 -10.25
N SER A 221 -3.28 -22.84 -11.29
CA SER A 221 -1.96 -22.90 -11.92
C SER A 221 -1.49 -21.53 -12.37
N SER A 222 -0.24 -21.20 -12.04
CA SER A 222 0.45 -19.98 -12.46
C SER A 222 0.41 -19.78 -13.99
N LEU A 223 0.53 -20.87 -14.77
CA LEU A 223 0.42 -20.83 -16.23
C LEU A 223 -0.98 -20.42 -16.69
N SER A 224 -2.02 -21.05 -16.12
CA SER A 224 -3.41 -20.74 -16.50
C SER A 224 -3.80 -19.31 -16.13
N ARG A 225 -3.35 -18.83 -14.97
CA ARG A 225 -3.53 -17.44 -14.53
C ARG A 225 -2.81 -16.46 -15.45
N ALA A 226 -1.57 -16.75 -15.85
CA ALA A 226 -0.81 -15.90 -16.77
C ALA A 226 -1.50 -15.79 -18.13
N ARG A 227 -2.03 -16.90 -18.65
CA ARG A 227 -2.80 -16.90 -19.89
C ARG A 227 -4.08 -16.07 -19.79
N ALA A 228 -4.83 -16.19 -18.69
CA ALA A 228 -6.01 -15.37 -18.43
C ALA A 228 -5.66 -13.88 -18.30
N PHE A 229 -4.55 -13.56 -17.64
CA PHE A 229 -4.04 -12.20 -17.54
C PHE A 229 -3.71 -11.61 -18.92
N LEU A 230 -2.94 -12.32 -19.75
CA LEU A 230 -2.57 -11.89 -21.10
C LEU A 230 -3.80 -11.75 -22.01
N TRP A 231 -4.78 -12.65 -21.87
CA TRP A 231 -6.06 -12.55 -22.56
C TRP A 231 -6.78 -11.24 -22.22
N LEU A 232 -6.88 -10.89 -20.93
CA LEU A 232 -7.53 -9.65 -20.49
C LEU A 232 -6.76 -8.42 -20.94
N ALA A 233 -5.44 -8.45 -20.84
CA ALA A 233 -4.58 -7.38 -21.32
C ALA A 233 -4.84 -7.13 -22.81
N PHE A 234 -4.80 -8.17 -23.65
CA PHE A 234 -5.07 -8.05 -25.08
C PHE A 234 -6.49 -7.56 -25.37
N HIS A 235 -7.49 -8.13 -24.70
CA HIS A 235 -8.90 -7.80 -24.92
C HIS A 235 -9.21 -6.32 -24.71
N TYR A 236 -8.60 -5.69 -23.71
CA TYR A 236 -8.83 -4.29 -23.39
C TYR A 236 -7.82 -3.34 -24.05
N HIS A 237 -6.65 -3.83 -24.48
CA HIS A 237 -5.60 -3.00 -25.09
C HIS A 237 -5.80 -2.82 -26.59
N GLU A 238 -6.16 -3.91 -27.28
CA GLU A 238 -6.29 -3.97 -28.74
C GLU A 238 -7.72 -3.73 -29.22
N ALA A 239 -7.87 -3.49 -30.52
CA ALA A 239 -9.18 -3.49 -31.16
C ALA A 239 -9.88 -4.87 -31.04
N PRO A 240 -11.22 -4.92 -31.06
CA PRO A 240 -11.98 -6.17 -31.06
C PRO A 240 -11.57 -7.09 -32.20
N THR A 241 -10.71 -8.05 -31.90
CA THR A 241 -10.15 -9.04 -32.82
C THR A 241 -10.11 -10.41 -32.14
N ALA A 242 -9.76 -11.46 -32.90
CA ALA A 242 -9.60 -12.79 -32.33
C ALA A 242 -8.45 -12.77 -31.31
N ASN A 243 -8.77 -13.04 -30.04
CA ASN A 243 -7.79 -12.99 -28.96
C ASN A 243 -6.81 -14.19 -29.05
N PRO A 244 -5.50 -13.95 -29.25
CA PRO A 244 -4.52 -15.01 -29.46
C PRO A 244 -4.32 -15.90 -28.22
N PHE A 245 -4.69 -15.39 -27.03
CA PHE A 245 -4.55 -16.13 -25.78
C PHE A 245 -5.75 -17.04 -25.47
N GLY A 246 -6.83 -17.00 -26.27
CA GLY A 246 -8.11 -17.68 -25.98
C GLY A 246 -8.04 -19.22 -25.87
N GLY A 247 -7.07 -19.86 -26.53
CA GLY A 247 -6.93 -21.31 -26.54
C GLY A 247 -8.04 -22.06 -27.29
N PRO A 248 -8.02 -23.40 -27.27
CA PRO A 248 -8.94 -24.23 -28.07
C PRO A 248 -10.42 -24.01 -27.74
N HIS A 249 -10.73 -23.72 -26.48
CA HIS A 249 -12.10 -23.54 -26.00
C HIS A 249 -12.68 -22.15 -26.23
N ALA A 250 -11.91 -21.20 -26.80
CA ALA A 250 -12.37 -19.82 -27.04
C ALA A 250 -13.64 -19.75 -27.89
N ARG A 251 -13.80 -20.68 -28.86
CA ARG A 251 -14.97 -20.74 -29.74
C ARG A 251 -16.26 -21.14 -29.02
N GLN A 252 -16.14 -21.93 -27.96
CA GLN A 252 -17.28 -22.44 -27.19
C GLN A 252 -17.72 -21.44 -26.09
N ARG A 253 -16.81 -20.55 -25.67
CA ARG A 253 -17.01 -19.61 -24.57
C ARG A 253 -16.58 -18.20 -24.96
N PRO A 254 -17.29 -17.54 -25.90
CA PRO A 254 -16.91 -16.22 -26.37
C PRO A 254 -16.97 -15.20 -25.23
N GLY A 255 -15.97 -14.31 -25.18
CA GLY A 255 -15.88 -13.24 -24.18
C GLY A 255 -15.41 -13.70 -22.79
N LEU A 256 -15.08 -14.98 -22.59
CA LEU A 256 -14.56 -15.49 -21.33
C LEU A 256 -13.04 -15.72 -21.42
N VAL A 257 -12.36 -15.58 -20.29
CA VAL A 257 -10.93 -15.92 -20.17
C VAL A 257 -10.72 -17.42 -20.44
N PRO A 258 -9.50 -17.82 -20.88
CA PRO A 258 -9.09 -19.22 -20.93
C PRO A 258 -9.30 -19.93 -19.59
N GLU A 259 -9.49 -21.24 -19.66
CA GLU A 259 -9.75 -22.07 -18.49
C GLU A 259 -8.66 -21.91 -17.41
N LEU A 260 -9.10 -21.61 -16.19
CA LEU A 260 -8.25 -21.56 -15.00
C LEU A 260 -8.17 -22.97 -14.42
N VAL A 261 -6.96 -23.53 -14.42
CA VAL A 261 -6.70 -24.92 -14.04
C VAL A 261 -6.52 -24.98 -12.52
N PRO A 262 -7.40 -25.68 -11.77
CA PRO A 262 -7.20 -25.89 -10.34
C PRO A 262 -5.98 -26.79 -10.09
N LEU A 263 -5.26 -26.51 -9.01
CA LEU A 263 -4.15 -27.34 -8.56
C LEU A 263 -4.55 -28.19 -7.36
N THR A 264 -3.96 -29.38 -7.30
CA THR A 264 -3.88 -30.18 -6.06
C THR A 264 -3.00 -29.48 -5.03
N ASP A 265 -3.02 -29.96 -3.78
CA ASP A 265 -2.23 -29.36 -2.70
C ASP A 265 -0.73 -29.59 -2.96
N GLU A 266 -0.38 -30.75 -3.50
CA GLU A 266 0.97 -31.10 -3.87
C GLU A 266 1.50 -30.22 -5.01
N GLU A 267 0.71 -30.03 -6.08
CA GLU A 267 1.11 -29.16 -7.20
C GLU A 267 1.22 -27.70 -6.78
N PHE A 268 0.33 -27.24 -5.89
CA PHE A 268 0.35 -25.88 -5.38
C PHE A 268 1.61 -25.57 -4.57
N GLU A 269 2.11 -26.53 -3.80
CA GLU A 269 3.35 -26.38 -3.03
C GLU A 269 4.63 -26.50 -3.88
N LEU A 270 4.54 -27.02 -5.11
CA LEU A 270 5.64 -27.03 -6.07
C LEU A 270 5.79 -25.71 -6.83
N GLU A 271 4.74 -24.89 -6.90
CA GLU A 271 4.83 -23.56 -7.50
C GLU A 271 5.43 -22.54 -6.52
N ASN A 272 6.21 -21.59 -7.06
CA ASN A 272 6.78 -20.45 -6.34
C ASN A 272 7.73 -20.83 -5.19
N VAL A 273 8.48 -21.93 -5.34
CA VAL A 273 9.49 -22.36 -4.37
C VAL A 273 10.77 -21.55 -4.53
N ASP A 274 11.24 -20.93 -3.45
CA ASP A 274 12.52 -20.21 -3.41
C ASP A 274 13.70 -21.22 -3.50
N PRO A 275 14.56 -21.13 -4.51
CA PRO A 275 15.78 -21.93 -4.58
C PRO A 275 16.77 -21.52 -3.47
N GLU A 276 17.74 -22.39 -3.20
CA GLU A 276 18.68 -22.23 -2.07
C GLU A 276 19.49 -20.93 -2.14
N ASP A 277 19.94 -20.53 -3.35
CA ASP A 277 20.67 -19.28 -3.57
C ASP A 277 19.85 -18.04 -3.20
N GLU A 278 18.55 -18.05 -3.48
CA GLU A 278 17.63 -16.96 -3.12
C GLU A 278 17.38 -16.91 -1.61
N ARG A 279 17.30 -18.07 -0.95
CA ARG A 279 17.14 -18.17 0.51
C ARG A 279 18.39 -17.68 1.24
N ASP A 280 19.57 -18.04 0.76
CA ASP A 280 20.85 -17.59 1.33
C ASP A 280 21.03 -16.09 1.16
N TYR A 281 20.71 -15.56 -0.03
CA TYR A 281 20.74 -14.13 -0.28
C TYR A 281 19.76 -13.38 0.63
N ALA A 282 18.54 -13.89 0.81
CA ALA A 282 17.55 -13.32 1.74
C ALA A 282 18.12 -13.23 3.16
N ALA A 283 18.66 -14.34 3.68
CA ALA A 283 19.23 -14.40 5.02
C ALA A 283 20.39 -13.41 5.20
N LYS A 284 21.27 -13.32 4.20
CA LYS A 284 22.38 -12.36 4.18
C LYS A 284 21.89 -10.91 4.25
N MET A 285 20.92 -10.54 3.42
CA MET A 285 20.43 -9.17 3.33
C MET A 285 19.61 -8.75 4.55
N THR A 286 18.79 -9.66 5.09
CA THR A 286 18.08 -9.45 6.35
C THR A 286 19.06 -9.20 7.50
N LYS A 287 20.12 -10.03 7.61
CA LYS A 287 21.17 -9.83 8.62
C LYS A 287 21.86 -8.47 8.47
N LEU A 288 22.24 -8.11 7.24
CA LEU A 288 22.86 -6.81 6.94
C LEU A 288 21.98 -5.64 7.37
N ARG A 289 20.66 -5.71 7.14
CA ARG A 289 19.71 -4.68 7.57
C ARG A 289 19.61 -4.59 9.09
N ILE A 290 19.50 -5.71 9.78
CA ILE A 290 19.41 -5.74 11.25
C ILE A 290 20.66 -5.11 11.87
N GLU A 291 21.84 -5.45 11.36
CA GLU A 291 23.11 -4.87 11.81
C GLU A 291 23.17 -3.36 11.53
N PHE A 292 22.69 -2.90 10.38
CA PHE A 292 22.61 -1.48 10.04
C PHE A 292 21.70 -0.70 11.01
N LEU A 293 20.51 -1.23 11.31
CA LEU A 293 19.59 -0.63 12.27
C LEU A 293 20.19 -0.57 13.68
N ALA A 294 20.85 -1.64 14.13
CA ALA A 294 21.51 -1.68 15.43
C ALA A 294 22.66 -0.65 15.54
N LYS A 295 23.47 -0.49 14.48
CA LYS A 295 24.52 0.53 14.42
C LYS A 295 23.96 1.94 14.49
N ASN A 296 22.87 2.21 13.75
CA ASN A 296 22.24 3.53 13.75
C ASN A 296 21.61 3.88 15.10
N ALA A 297 20.97 2.91 15.78
CA ALA A 297 20.43 3.12 17.12
C ALA A 297 21.53 3.53 18.12
N ARG A 298 22.67 2.82 18.12
CA ARG A 298 23.84 3.14 18.97
C ARG A 298 24.45 4.50 18.64
N ALA A 299 24.52 4.88 17.37
CA ALA A 299 25.02 6.18 16.95
C ALA A 299 24.12 7.33 17.41
N SER A 300 22.80 7.13 17.41
CA SER A 300 21.85 8.13 17.91
C SER A 300 21.88 8.26 19.44
N GLU A 301 22.17 7.17 20.17
CA GLU A 301 22.33 7.21 21.63
C GLU A 301 23.65 7.90 22.05
N GLY A 302 24.73 7.73 21.27
CA GLY A 302 26.04 8.33 21.54
C GLY A 302 26.16 9.84 21.27
N GLN A 303 25.19 10.45 20.59
CA GLN A 303 25.17 11.89 20.29
C GLN A 303 24.42 12.73 21.35
N ASN A 304 23.87 12.12 22.40
CA ASN A 304 23.43 12.84 23.60
C ASN A 304 24.62 12.99 24.55
N PRO A 305 25.26 14.17 24.70
CA PRO A 305 26.33 14.34 25.66
C PRO A 305 25.78 14.17 27.09
N PRO A 306 26.53 13.58 28.04
CA PRO A 306 26.15 13.58 29.44
C PRO A 306 26.25 15.02 29.98
N GLY A 307 25.14 15.74 29.97
CA GLY A 307 25.01 17.05 30.56
C GLY A 307 25.34 17.01 32.06
N LYS A 308 26.49 17.60 32.40
CA LYS A 308 26.97 18.09 33.69
C LYS A 308 26.04 17.84 34.90
N LYS A 309 26.48 16.95 35.77
CA LYS A 309 26.11 16.91 37.19
C LYS A 309 26.52 18.23 37.85
N SER A 310 25.56 19.09 38.19
CA SER A 310 25.77 20.11 39.22
C SER A 310 25.58 19.46 40.59
N ALA A 311 26.65 19.43 41.36
CA ALA A 311 26.64 18.99 42.74
C ALA A 311 25.92 20.02 43.61
N ALA A 312 24.79 19.65 44.20
CA ALA A 312 24.26 20.28 45.41
C ALA A 312 24.22 19.21 46.49
N ARG A 313 25.06 19.38 47.51
CA ARG A 313 25.30 18.44 48.60
C ARG A 313 24.66 19.02 49.87
N SER A 314 23.57 18.42 50.37
CA SER A 314 23.23 18.48 51.80
C SER A 314 22.24 17.40 52.24
N LYS A 315 22.81 16.45 53.01
CA LYS A 315 22.30 15.73 54.19
C LYS A 315 20.91 15.07 54.15
N GLY A 316 20.95 13.74 54.02
CA GLY A 316 20.49 12.84 55.10
C GLY A 316 19.20 12.06 54.84
N ARG A 317 19.33 10.74 54.58
CA ARG A 317 18.95 9.64 55.50
C ARG A 317 19.01 8.31 54.72
N ALA A 318 19.68 7.34 55.34
CA ALA A 318 19.98 6.02 54.79
C ALA A 318 18.73 5.15 54.59
N LEU A 319 18.79 4.21 53.65
CA LEU A 319 18.66 2.76 53.86
C LEU A 319 19.07 1.98 52.58
N SER A 320 19.68 0.83 52.80
CA SER A 320 20.52 0.02 51.91
C SER A 320 19.75 -0.77 50.83
N PRO A 321 20.45 -1.37 49.84
CA PRO A 321 19.86 -1.96 48.64
C PRO A 321 19.66 -3.47 48.77
N ASP A 322 18.67 -4.02 48.07
CA ASP A 322 18.64 -5.46 47.78
C ASP A 322 18.90 -5.71 46.29
N ARG A 323 19.94 -6.52 46.04
CA ARG A 323 20.33 -7.08 44.75
C ARG A 323 19.77 -8.50 44.73
N SER A 324 19.15 -8.92 43.64
CA SER A 324 19.14 -10.34 43.31
C SER A 324 19.51 -10.58 41.85
N VAL A 325 20.59 -11.36 41.72
CA VAL A 325 21.20 -11.90 40.52
C VAL A 325 20.64 -13.31 40.31
N LEU A 326 20.59 -13.73 39.04
CA LEU A 326 20.43 -15.12 38.56
C LEU A 326 21.07 -16.19 39.47
N ALA A 327 20.40 -17.34 39.62
CA ALA A 327 21.05 -18.65 39.53
C ALA A 327 20.05 -19.81 39.27
N LYS A 328 20.49 -20.70 38.37
CA LYS A 328 19.93 -22.00 37.98
C LYS A 328 19.96 -23.04 39.12
N ARG A 329 19.01 -24.00 39.09
CA ARG A 329 19.18 -25.49 39.15
C ARG A 329 17.79 -26.13 39.29
N ALA A 330 17.29 -26.91 38.33
CA ALA A 330 17.59 -28.31 37.99
C ALA A 330 16.71 -29.34 38.75
N ARG A 331 15.82 -29.98 37.97
CA ARG A 331 15.34 -31.39 37.98
C ARG A 331 14.53 -31.92 39.17
N SER A 332 13.29 -32.35 38.89
CA SER A 332 12.89 -33.78 38.87
C SER A 332 11.38 -33.95 38.58
N ASP A 333 11.04 -34.63 37.48
CA ASP A 333 9.82 -35.46 37.33
C ASP A 333 10.01 -36.77 38.15
N PRO A 334 8.94 -37.48 38.57
CA PRO A 334 8.24 -38.42 37.69
C PRO A 334 6.71 -38.49 37.83
N ASP A 335 6.06 -38.62 36.67
CA ASP A 335 5.13 -39.69 36.25
C ASP A 335 3.81 -39.94 37.01
N SER A 336 2.68 -39.82 36.29
CA SER A 336 1.66 -40.89 36.09
C SER A 336 0.28 -40.29 35.70
N ALA A 337 -0.21 -40.63 34.50
CA ALA A 337 -1.64 -40.67 34.18
C ALA A 337 -2.22 -42.05 34.61
N PRO A 338 -3.54 -42.25 34.73
CA PRO A 338 -4.36 -42.51 33.54
C PRO A 338 -5.81 -41.96 33.58
N GLU A 339 -6.48 -42.20 32.45
CA GLU A 339 -7.86 -41.99 31.98
C GLU A 339 -9.01 -42.08 33.01
N ASP A 340 -10.11 -41.34 32.79
CA ASP A 340 -11.36 -41.91 32.22
C ASP A 340 -12.49 -40.87 32.07
N GLY A 341 -13.37 -41.08 31.09
CA GLY A 341 -14.41 -40.14 30.69
C GLY A 341 -15.74 -40.22 31.46
N LYS A 342 -16.58 -39.18 31.34
CA LYS A 342 -18.04 -39.34 31.28
C LYS A 342 -18.78 -38.09 30.78
N VAL A 343 -19.51 -38.31 29.70
CA VAL A 343 -20.67 -37.55 29.24
C VAL A 343 -21.83 -37.71 30.24
N ARG A 344 -22.63 -36.65 30.45
CA ARG A 344 -24.08 -36.74 30.68
C ARG A 344 -24.78 -35.39 30.54
N ASP A 345 -25.79 -35.40 29.68
CA ASP A 345 -26.86 -34.41 29.52
C ASP A 345 -27.79 -34.31 30.74
N ALA A 346 -28.36 -33.14 30.95
CA ALA A 346 -29.80 -32.86 31.09
C ALA A 346 -29.96 -31.41 31.60
N ASP A 347 -30.62 -30.43 31.00
CA ASP A 347 -31.94 -30.26 30.35
C ASP A 347 -32.75 -29.21 31.15
N LEU A 348 -33.53 -28.41 30.39
CA LEU A 348 -34.72 -27.62 30.79
C LEU A 348 -34.62 -26.16 31.32
N LEU A 349 -34.91 -25.26 30.37
CA LEU A 349 -36.02 -24.27 30.33
C LEU A 349 -36.14 -23.13 31.38
N GLY A 350 -36.25 -21.88 30.87
CA GLY A 350 -37.29 -20.95 31.37
C GLY A 350 -37.01 -19.44 31.48
N ARG A 351 -37.03 -18.72 30.34
CA ARG A 351 -37.63 -17.36 30.10
C ARG A 351 -37.27 -16.12 30.99
N PRO A 352 -37.61 -14.87 30.55
CA PRO A 352 -36.74 -13.70 30.68
C PRO A 352 -37.36 -12.50 31.44
N THR A 353 -36.54 -11.54 31.91
CA THR A 353 -37.01 -10.19 32.25
C THR A 353 -35.94 -9.08 32.15
N GLN A 354 -36.27 -8.11 31.30
CA GLN A 354 -36.18 -6.65 31.44
C GLN A 354 -35.01 -5.95 32.17
N ARG A 355 -34.25 -5.19 31.36
CA ARG A 355 -34.08 -3.71 31.43
C ARG A 355 -34.41 -3.03 32.77
N ARG A 356 -33.42 -2.39 33.40
CA ARG A 356 -33.61 -1.12 34.13
C ARG A 356 -32.33 -0.28 34.18
N LYS A 357 -32.50 1.00 33.82
CA LYS A 357 -31.55 2.12 33.98
C LYS A 357 -31.54 2.56 35.45
N SER A 358 -30.42 3.08 35.92
CA SER A 358 -30.41 4.04 37.04
C SER A 358 -29.31 5.09 36.83
N ASP A 359 -29.75 6.34 36.72
CA ASP A 359 -28.99 7.55 37.02
C ASP A 359 -28.61 7.55 38.50
N HIS A 360 -27.54 8.25 38.90
CA HIS A 360 -27.51 9.10 40.10
C HIS A 360 -26.31 10.05 40.09
N SER A 361 -26.64 11.34 39.98
CA SER A 361 -25.80 12.52 40.19
C SER A 361 -25.52 12.76 41.68
N LYS A 362 -24.29 13.15 42.06
CA LYS A 362 -24.04 13.92 43.29
C LYS A 362 -22.96 15.00 43.08
N SER A 363 -23.34 16.22 43.44
CA SER A 363 -22.59 17.46 43.46
C SER A 363 -22.33 17.85 44.92
N PHE A 364 -21.12 18.34 45.27
CA PHE A 364 -20.88 19.07 46.51
C PHE A 364 -19.85 20.22 46.35
N LYS A 365 -20.43 21.42 46.46
CA LYS A 365 -20.04 22.80 46.78
C LYS A 365 -18.64 23.17 47.34
N LEU A 366 -18.18 24.35 46.88
CA LEU A 366 -17.12 25.23 47.42
C LEU A 366 -17.51 26.00 48.70
N PRO A 367 -16.53 26.60 49.40
CA PRO A 367 -16.67 27.89 50.09
C PRO A 367 -15.78 29.03 49.53
N ARG A 368 -16.32 30.27 49.55
CA ARG A 368 -15.67 31.60 49.40
C ARG A 368 -15.09 32.05 50.77
N THR A 369 -14.10 32.95 50.92
CA THR A 369 -14.19 34.43 50.75
C THR A 369 -12.84 35.21 50.89
N LEU A 370 -12.71 36.27 50.05
CA LEU A 370 -12.20 37.67 50.24
C LEU A 370 -10.69 38.09 50.37
N SER A 371 -10.33 39.03 49.47
CA SER A 371 -9.39 40.21 49.44
C SER A 371 -8.04 40.19 50.20
N GLU A 372 -6.91 40.73 49.72
CA GLU A 372 -6.67 42.03 49.06
C GLU A 372 -5.23 42.15 48.45
N SER A 373 -5.11 42.97 47.39
CA SER A 373 -3.97 43.64 46.73
C SER A 373 -2.49 43.31 47.06
N SER A 374 -1.69 43.00 46.02
CA SER A 374 -0.48 43.77 45.57
C SER A 374 0.37 42.95 44.56
N ALA A 375 0.55 43.45 43.34
CA ALA A 375 1.56 42.99 42.38
C ALA A 375 2.83 43.88 42.49
N PRO A 376 3.98 43.63 41.79
CA PRO A 376 4.27 42.59 40.79
C PRO A 376 5.67 41.91 40.93
N ARG A 377 5.83 40.67 40.42
CA ARG A 377 6.87 40.29 39.42
C ARG A 377 7.04 38.77 39.26
N ALA A 378 7.02 38.39 37.98
CA ALA A 378 7.83 37.38 37.29
C ALA A 378 8.03 36.00 37.94
N SER A 379 7.31 34.99 37.42
CA SER A 379 7.75 33.59 37.45
C SER A 379 6.94 32.72 36.47
N ASN A 380 7.69 32.07 35.56
CA ASN A 380 7.43 30.79 34.87
C ASN A 380 5.98 30.31 34.73
N ARG A 381 5.46 30.35 33.50
CA ARG A 381 4.34 29.49 33.07
C ARG A 381 4.84 28.36 32.18
N GLN A 382 4.66 27.13 32.66
CA GLN A 382 4.50 25.96 31.80
C GLN A 382 3.38 26.22 30.78
N PRO A 383 3.51 25.78 29.52
CA PRO A 383 2.47 26.01 28.53
C PRO A 383 1.24 25.16 28.89
N ASN A 384 0.11 25.84 29.13
CA ASN A 384 -1.22 25.25 29.23
C ASN A 384 -1.50 24.39 27.98
N ILE A 385 -1.69 23.08 28.16
CA ILE A 385 -2.22 22.22 27.11
C ILE A 385 -3.71 22.55 26.97
N VAL A 386 -4.04 23.36 25.97
CA VAL A 386 -5.42 23.66 25.60
C VAL A 386 -6.00 22.43 24.89
N HIS A 387 -7.01 21.79 25.48
CA HIS A 387 -7.79 20.75 24.79
C HIS A 387 -8.54 21.37 23.61
N ARG A 388 -8.08 21.12 22.38
CA ARG A 388 -8.76 21.51 21.14
C ARG A 388 -9.77 20.43 20.74
N SER A 389 -10.92 20.82 20.22
CA SER A 389 -11.82 19.87 19.55
C SER A 389 -11.16 19.31 18.29
N ILE A 390 -11.61 18.16 17.76
CA ILE A 390 -11.06 17.56 16.54
C ILE A 390 -11.05 18.55 15.37
N LEU A 391 -12.10 19.36 15.25
CA LEU A 391 -12.21 20.39 14.22
C LEU A 391 -11.19 21.53 14.44
N GLN A 392 -11.04 21.99 15.69
CA GLN A 392 -10.05 23.02 16.02
C GLN A 392 -8.61 22.52 15.87
N GLN A 393 -8.36 21.24 16.12
CA GLN A 393 -7.06 20.62 15.91
C GLN A 393 -6.77 20.50 14.41
N ALA A 394 -7.75 20.09 13.59
CA ALA A 394 -7.60 20.05 12.14
C ALA A 394 -7.35 21.44 11.55
N TRP A 395 -8.10 22.45 12.02
CA TRP A 395 -7.90 23.84 11.62
C TRP A 395 -6.53 24.37 12.04
N HIS A 396 -6.10 24.07 13.26
CA HIS A 396 -4.78 24.46 13.76
C HIS A 396 -3.68 23.84 12.90
N VAL A 397 -3.75 22.55 12.61
CA VAL A 397 -2.76 21.86 11.76
C VAL A 397 -2.68 22.48 10.37
N VAL A 398 -3.82 22.75 9.72
CA VAL A 398 -3.84 23.34 8.37
C VAL A 398 -3.33 24.79 8.33
N THR A 399 -3.45 25.53 9.43
CA THR A 399 -3.09 26.96 9.47
C THR A 399 -1.73 27.25 10.07
N THR A 400 -1.18 26.36 10.90
CA THR A 400 0.08 26.60 11.62
C THR A 400 1.19 25.62 11.25
N VAL A 401 0.88 24.53 10.55
CA VAL A 401 1.91 23.62 10.01
C VAL A 401 2.13 24.02 8.56
N ASP A 402 3.33 24.54 8.28
CA ASP A 402 3.77 24.78 6.92
C ASP A 402 3.94 23.43 6.22
N ALA A 403 3.12 23.18 5.19
CA ALA A 403 3.13 21.94 4.43
C ALA A 403 4.44 21.72 3.66
N PHE A 404 5.34 22.72 3.62
CA PHE A 404 6.65 22.64 2.99
C PHE A 404 7.81 22.48 3.97
N PHE A 405 7.55 22.43 5.29
CA PHE A 405 8.61 22.24 6.30
C PHE A 405 9.24 20.83 6.30
N ASP A 406 8.79 19.95 5.42
CA ASP A 406 9.32 18.58 5.23
C ASP A 406 9.88 18.36 3.80
N SER A 407 10.10 19.43 3.03
CA SER A 407 10.56 19.36 1.63
C SER A 407 11.80 20.20 1.39
N ASP A 408 12.97 19.66 1.73
CA ASP A 408 14.29 20.10 1.27
C ASP A 408 14.49 19.88 -0.25
N GLU A 409 13.59 20.41 -1.10
CA GLU A 409 13.82 20.46 -2.55
C GLU A 409 13.53 21.87 -3.09
N GLU A 410 14.60 22.55 -3.50
CA GLU A 410 14.61 23.78 -4.27
C GLU A 410 14.05 23.52 -5.67
N ASP A 411 12.77 23.86 -5.87
CA ASP A 411 12.24 24.55 -7.06
C ASP A 411 10.72 24.58 -6.95
N MET A 412 10.23 25.60 -6.24
CA MET A 412 8.82 25.78 -5.94
C MET A 412 8.11 26.50 -7.10
N ASP A 413 7.23 25.78 -7.79
CA ASP A 413 6.30 26.32 -8.78
C ASP A 413 5.40 27.40 -8.15
N GLU A 414 5.48 28.63 -8.69
CA GLU A 414 4.71 29.81 -8.26
C GLU A 414 3.19 29.56 -8.32
N SER A 415 2.76 28.63 -9.17
CA SER A 415 1.37 28.17 -9.28
C SER A 415 0.89 27.45 -8.02
N ALA A 416 1.77 26.69 -7.35
CA ALA A 416 1.44 25.98 -6.10
C ALA A 416 1.26 26.96 -4.93
N ARG A 417 2.09 28.02 -4.88
CA ARG A 417 1.92 29.13 -3.93
C ARG A 417 0.59 29.84 -4.17
N HIS A 418 0.24 30.14 -5.42
CA HIS A 418 -1.00 30.84 -5.71
C HIS A 418 -2.25 30.01 -5.38
N ALA A 419 -2.25 28.71 -5.69
CA ALA A 419 -3.35 27.79 -5.35
C ALA A 419 -3.53 27.65 -3.83
N TYR A 420 -2.43 27.70 -3.06
CA TYR A 420 -2.49 27.68 -1.60
C TYR A 420 -3.10 28.97 -1.02
N THR A 421 -2.67 30.14 -1.51
CA THR A 421 -3.24 31.44 -1.11
C THR A 421 -4.74 31.52 -1.38
N MET A 422 -5.18 31.03 -2.54
CA MET A 422 -6.61 30.96 -2.89
C MET A 422 -7.40 30.07 -1.93
N ARG A 423 -6.85 28.90 -1.56
CA ARG A 423 -7.49 27.99 -0.59
C ARG A 423 -7.60 28.63 0.79
N LEU A 424 -6.57 29.33 1.25
CA LEU A 424 -6.59 30.04 2.52
C LEU A 424 -7.63 31.18 2.54
N GLN A 425 -7.77 31.92 1.44
CA GLN A 425 -8.80 32.96 1.32
C GLN A 425 -10.21 32.37 1.41
N VAL A 426 -10.50 31.34 0.62
CA VAL A 426 -11.82 30.66 0.63
C VAL A 426 -12.16 30.13 2.03
N LEU A 427 -11.19 29.55 2.73
CA LEU A 427 -11.39 29.05 4.09
C LEU A 427 -11.62 30.17 5.10
N ASN A 428 -10.94 31.31 4.94
CA ASN A 428 -11.13 32.46 5.81
C ASN A 428 -12.50 33.11 5.58
N ASP A 429 -12.96 33.18 4.33
CA ASP A 429 -14.28 33.69 3.97
C ASP A 429 -15.38 32.80 4.56
N PHE A 430 -15.23 31.47 4.45
CA PHE A 430 -16.15 30.51 5.06
C PHE A 430 -16.22 30.66 6.59
N HIS A 431 -15.08 30.94 7.23
CA HIS A 431 -15.03 31.19 8.67
C HIS A 431 -15.72 32.51 9.05
N GLN A 432 -15.59 33.58 8.24
CA GLN A 432 -16.31 34.82 8.48
C GLN A 432 -17.82 34.63 8.34
N ASP A 433 -18.27 33.90 7.33
CA ASP A 433 -19.69 33.60 7.08
C ASP A 433 -20.32 32.77 8.20
N ILE A 434 -19.59 31.79 8.74
CA ILE A 434 -20.05 31.02 9.90
C ILE A 434 -20.19 31.94 11.12
N ASN A 435 -19.24 32.83 11.36
CA ASN A 435 -19.28 33.74 12.50
C ASN A 435 -20.36 34.82 12.39
N THR A 436 -20.60 35.39 11.20
CA THR A 436 -21.71 36.33 10.96
C THR A 436 -23.07 35.62 11.06
N SER A 437 -23.18 34.38 10.58
CA SER A 437 -24.39 33.57 10.74
C SER A 437 -24.69 33.25 12.21
N ILE A 438 -23.66 32.91 13.01
CA ILE A 438 -23.81 32.70 14.45
C ILE A 438 -24.22 33.98 15.17
N ARG A 439 -23.59 35.12 14.85
CA ARG A 439 -23.94 36.43 15.45
C ARG A 439 -25.35 36.87 15.08
N SER A 440 -25.78 36.69 13.83
CA SER A 440 -27.15 37.04 13.40
C SER A 440 -28.23 36.17 14.06
N ARG A 441 -27.93 34.90 14.35
CA ARG A 441 -28.82 34.00 15.11
C ARG A 441 -28.89 34.37 16.59
N GLN A 442 -27.79 34.80 17.18
CA GLN A 442 -27.76 35.29 18.56
C GLN A 442 -28.53 36.62 18.71
N TRP A 443 -28.39 37.53 17.74
CA TRP A 443 -29.12 38.81 17.74
C TRP A 443 -30.64 38.60 17.60
N ARG A 444 -31.10 37.75 16.67
CA ARG A 444 -32.53 37.42 16.53
C ARG A 444 -33.15 36.75 17.75
N ARG A 445 -32.36 36.01 18.54
CA ARG A 445 -32.82 35.42 19.81
C ARG A 445 -32.91 36.46 20.92
N ALA A 446 -32.04 37.47 20.92
CA ALA A 446 -32.06 38.55 21.91
C ALA A 446 -33.17 39.58 21.64
N SER A 447 -33.62 39.76 20.40
CA SER A 447 -34.73 40.67 20.04
C SER A 447 -36.13 40.05 20.14
N ALA A 448 -36.23 38.76 20.48
CA ALA A 448 -37.49 38.02 20.62
C ALA A 448 -37.81 37.64 22.08
N SER A 449 -37.04 38.19 23.03
CA SER A 449 -37.31 38.22 24.47
C SER A 449 -37.37 39.69 24.90
#